data_AF-A0A966RCI4-F1
#
_entry.id   AF-A0A966RCI4-F1
#
_cell.length_a   1.000
_cell.length_b   1.000
_cell.length_c   1.000
_cell.angle_alpha   90.00
_cell.angle_beta   90.00
_cell.angle_gamma   90.00
#
_symmetry.space_group_name_H-M   'P 1'
#
loop_
_entity.id
_entity.type
_entity.pdbx_description
1 polymer ?
#
loop_
_entity_poly.entity_id
_entity_poly.type
_entity_poly.pdbx_seq_one_letter_code
_entity_poly.pdbx_strand_id
1 'polypeptide(L)'
;MSLRKYHGEIGGSQHNNARLNWPGTLDGFPVLGSGQRNDLKQDELENIELQYDFKSKMFELWDVNQKAEFDDINDKIVNGWYRLLKRSDNWDDDNKHFRVWLEWAQVYGMIPPKT
;
A
#
# COMPACT_ATOMS: atom_id res chain seq x y z
N MET A 1 -10.42 -8.81 -11.92
CA MET A 1 -9.03 -8.65 -12.42
C MET A 1 -8.43 -7.49 -11.63
N SER A 2 -7.42 -7.64 -10.78
CA SER A 2 -6.03 -7.94 -11.13
C SER A 2 -5.45 -9.07 -10.25
N LEU A 3 -4.90 -10.09 -10.90
CA LEU A 3 -4.05 -11.13 -10.32
C LEU A 3 -2.65 -10.50 -10.11
N ARG A 4 -2.60 -9.78 -8.99
CA ARG A 4 -1.62 -8.86 -8.41
C ARG A 4 -0.16 -9.12 -8.82
N LYS A 5 0.43 -8.14 -9.53
CA LYS A 5 1.88 -7.95 -9.76
C LYS A 5 2.74 -8.20 -8.51
N TYR A 6 2.16 -7.98 -7.33
CA TYR A 6 2.82 -8.03 -6.03
C TYR A 6 2.51 -9.31 -5.21
N HIS A 7 2.02 -10.37 -5.85
CA HIS A 7 1.70 -11.66 -5.21
C HIS A 7 2.98 -12.35 -4.70
N GLY A 8 3.44 -11.99 -3.50
CA GLY A 8 4.64 -12.54 -2.88
C GLY A 8 5.64 -11.50 -2.38
N GLU A 9 5.31 -10.20 -2.47
CA GLU A 9 6.16 -9.18 -1.87
C GLU A 9 6.23 -9.29 -0.35
N ILE A 10 7.42 -8.97 0.16
CA ILE A 10 7.68 -8.83 1.58
C ILE A 10 7.27 -7.40 1.96
N GLY A 11 6.50 -7.24 3.03
CA GLY A 11 6.20 -5.92 3.56
C GLY A 11 7.53 -5.22 3.86
N GLY A 12 7.69 -3.96 3.43
CA GLY A 12 8.94 -3.23 3.60
C GLY A 12 9.41 -3.16 5.07
N SER A 13 10.53 -2.48 5.33
CA SER A 13 11.11 -2.37 6.69
C SER A 13 10.12 -1.97 7.79
N GLN A 14 9.11 -1.17 7.46
CA GLN A 14 8.01 -0.78 8.36
C GLN A 14 7.21 -1.96 8.94
N HIS A 15 7.32 -3.15 8.33
CA HIS A 15 6.61 -4.37 8.67
C HIS A 15 7.54 -5.49 9.15
N ASN A 16 8.74 -5.15 9.64
CA ASN A 16 9.78 -6.12 10.03
C ASN A 16 10.13 -7.14 8.93
N ASN A 17 9.98 -6.77 7.66
CA ASN A 17 10.13 -7.70 6.54
C ASN A 17 9.21 -8.93 6.64
N ALA A 18 8.03 -8.77 7.25
CA ALA A 18 7.03 -9.82 7.29
C ALA A 18 6.42 -10.05 5.90
N ARG A 19 6.13 -11.32 5.57
CA ARG A 19 5.52 -11.66 4.28
C ARG A 19 4.08 -11.15 4.22
N LEU A 20 3.71 -10.60 3.06
CA LEU A 20 2.33 -10.25 2.76
C LEU A 20 1.65 -11.45 2.09
N ASN A 21 0.56 -11.91 2.68
CA ASN A 21 -0.23 -13.00 2.12
C ASN A 21 -1.34 -12.46 1.23
N TRP A 22 -1.43 -13.01 0.02
CA TRP A 22 -2.40 -12.62 -1.01
C TRP A 22 -3.20 -13.84 -1.49
N PRO A 23 -4.49 -13.69 -1.86
CA PRO A 23 -5.38 -12.59 -1.46
C PRO A 23 -5.59 -12.61 0.05
N GLY A 24 -5.41 -11.47 0.74
CA GLY A 24 -5.42 -11.42 2.20
C GLY A 24 -6.82 -11.24 2.79
N THR A 25 -7.51 -10.17 2.44
CA THR A 25 -8.86 -9.83 2.91
C THR A 25 -9.91 -10.01 1.81
N LEU A 26 -11.20 -10.01 2.18
CA LEU A 26 -12.31 -10.04 1.22
C LEU A 26 -12.33 -8.81 0.30
N ASP A 27 -11.95 -7.64 0.83
CA ASP A 27 -11.78 -6.41 0.05
C ASP A 27 -10.56 -6.44 -0.88
N GLY A 28 -9.78 -7.52 -0.82
CA GLY A 28 -8.64 -7.71 -1.68
C GLY A 28 -7.38 -6.99 -1.23
N PHE A 29 -7.24 -6.66 0.05
CA PHE A 29 -5.98 -6.16 0.61
C PHE A 29 -5.07 -7.33 1.02
N PRO A 30 -3.75 -7.11 1.16
CA PRO A 30 -2.86 -8.12 1.71
C PRO A 30 -3.10 -8.27 3.20
N VAL A 31 -2.71 -9.40 3.77
CA VAL A 31 -2.71 -9.60 5.22
C VAL A 31 -1.28 -9.74 5.71
N LEU A 32 -0.97 -9.02 6.78
CA LEU A 32 0.31 -9.07 7.46
C LEU A 32 0.29 -10.21 8.49
N GLY A 33 1.14 -11.21 8.31
CA GLY A 33 1.23 -12.32 9.26
C GLY A 33 2.09 -13.49 8.81
N SER A 34 2.68 -14.19 9.77
CA SER A 34 3.45 -15.43 9.58
C SER A 34 2.59 -16.70 9.57
N GLY A 35 1.32 -16.59 9.94
CA GLY A 35 0.39 -17.71 10.07
C GLY A 35 -0.09 -18.26 8.72
N GLN A 36 -0.20 -19.59 8.63
CA GLN A 36 -0.90 -20.21 7.50
C GLN A 36 -2.40 -19.93 7.64
N ARG A 37 -2.93 -19.09 6.75
CA ARG A 37 -4.35 -18.72 6.63
C ARG A 37 -5.36 -19.90 6.63
N ASN A 38 -4.87 -21.12 6.40
CA ASN A 38 -5.64 -22.36 6.40
C ASN A 38 -6.25 -22.70 7.77
N ASP A 39 -5.87 -22.00 8.84
CA ASP A 39 -6.32 -22.24 10.20
C ASP A 39 -7.32 -21.19 10.72
N LEU A 40 -7.74 -20.25 9.87
CA LEU A 40 -8.77 -19.26 10.15
C LEU A 40 -10.14 -19.79 9.73
N LYS A 41 -11.12 -19.64 10.60
CA LYS A 41 -12.53 -19.87 10.27
C LYS A 41 -13.05 -18.75 9.35
N GLN A 42 -14.17 -19.01 8.70
CA GLN A 42 -14.76 -18.06 7.75
C GLN A 42 -15.13 -16.73 8.41
N ASP A 43 -15.67 -16.76 9.62
CA ASP A 43 -15.98 -15.57 10.43
C ASP A 43 -14.72 -14.78 10.80
N GLU A 44 -13.61 -15.46 11.10
CA GLU A 44 -12.33 -14.80 11.37
C GLU A 44 -11.75 -14.13 10.11
N LEU A 45 -11.96 -14.72 8.92
CA LEU A 45 -11.56 -14.13 7.64
C LEU A 45 -12.41 -12.92 7.24
N GLU A 46 -13.71 -12.97 7.55
CA GLU A 46 -14.66 -11.87 7.29
C GLU A 46 -14.40 -10.67 8.21
N ASN A 47 -13.90 -10.90 9.42
CA ASN A 47 -13.69 -9.88 10.44
C ASN A 47 -12.22 -9.44 10.59
N ILE A 48 -11.37 -9.68 9.58
CA ILE A 48 -9.99 -9.18 9.62
C ILE A 48 -10.01 -7.64 9.65
N GLU A 49 -9.47 -7.06 10.72
CA GLU A 49 -9.34 -5.62 10.85
C GLU A 49 -8.32 -5.07 9.84
N LEU A 50 -8.75 -4.05 9.09
CA LEU A 50 -7.87 -3.32 8.17
C LEU A 50 -7.09 -2.25 8.94
N GLN A 51 -5.78 -2.25 8.74
CA GLN A 51 -4.87 -1.21 9.17
C GLN A 51 -4.50 -0.31 7.99
N TYR A 52 -4.29 0.97 8.30
CA TYR A 52 -3.99 2.02 7.34
C TYR A 52 -2.73 2.77 7.75
N ASP A 53 -1.62 2.52 7.04
CA ASP A 53 -0.39 3.28 7.24
C ASP A 53 -0.40 4.52 6.35
N PHE A 54 -0.77 5.67 6.94
CA PHE A 54 -0.79 6.96 6.23
C PHE A 54 0.63 7.42 5.88
N LYS A 55 0.78 7.90 4.64
CA LYS A 55 1.99 8.51 4.10
C LYS A 55 1.63 9.75 3.29
N SER A 56 2.47 10.78 3.36
CA SER A 56 2.31 12.00 2.58
C SER A 56 3.65 12.56 2.16
N LYS A 57 3.74 13.07 0.94
CA LYS A 57 4.97 13.67 0.41
C LYS A 57 4.67 14.66 -0.72
N MET A 58 5.49 15.71 -0.80
CA MET A 58 5.57 16.58 -1.97
C MET A 58 6.62 16.00 -2.93
N PHE A 59 6.24 15.81 -4.18
CA PHE A 59 7.10 15.32 -5.24
C PHE A 59 7.41 16.43 -6.24
N GLU A 60 8.69 16.60 -6.53
CA GLU A 60 9.20 17.43 -7.61
C GLU A 60 9.39 16.53 -8.83
N LEU A 61 8.42 16.52 -9.75
CA LEU A 61 8.40 15.53 -10.84
C LEU A 61 9.52 15.69 -11.88
N TRP A 62 10.28 16.77 -11.81
CA TRP A 62 11.48 17.00 -12.63
C TRP A 62 12.74 16.35 -12.05
N ASP A 63 12.74 16.01 -10.76
CA ASP A 63 13.78 15.16 -10.16
C ASP A 63 13.48 13.70 -10.54
N VAL A 64 14.41 13.07 -11.26
CA VAL A 64 14.28 11.70 -11.77
C VAL A 64 14.03 10.69 -10.65
N ASN A 65 14.66 10.88 -9.48
CA ASN A 65 14.49 9.96 -8.36
C ASN A 65 13.09 10.09 -7.75
N GLN A 66 12.62 11.33 -7.58
CA GLN A 66 11.27 11.59 -7.07
C GLN A 66 10.19 11.14 -8.06
N LYS A 67 10.43 11.29 -9.37
CA LYS A 67 9.53 10.78 -10.41
C LYS A 67 9.42 9.25 -10.36
N ALA A 68 10.54 8.55 -10.21
CA ALA A 68 10.53 7.09 -10.11
C ALA A 68 9.78 6.59 -8.87
N GLU A 69 9.97 7.24 -7.72
CA GLU A 69 9.23 6.93 -6.48
C GLU A 69 7.73 7.23 -6.64
N PHE A 70 7.38 8.36 -7.25
CA PHE A 70 5.99 8.72 -7.53
C PHE A 70 5.31 7.69 -8.43
N ASP A 71 5.99 7.23 -9.49
CA ASP A 71 5.46 6.21 -10.40
C ASP A 71 5.27 4.87 -9.71
N ASP A 72 6.22 4.44 -8.87
CA ASP A 72 6.12 3.23 -8.06
C ASP A 72 4.93 3.29 -7.10
N ILE A 73 4.71 4.42 -6.42
CA ILE A 73 3.55 4.61 -5.54
C ILE A 73 2.24 4.52 -6.36
N ASN A 74 2.16 5.17 -7.52
CA ASN A 74 0.96 5.10 -8.35
C ASN A 74 0.69 3.70 -8.90
N ASP A 75 1.74 2.95 -9.28
CA ASP A 75 1.61 1.56 -9.69
C ASP A 75 1.07 0.69 -8.55
N LYS A 76 1.53 0.91 -7.32
CA LYS A 76 1.00 0.24 -6.12
C LYS A 76 -0.45 0.62 -5.82
N ILE A 77 -0.84 1.86 -6.09
CA ILE A 77 -2.24 2.32 -5.95
C ILE A 77 -3.13 1.61 -6.98
N VAL A 78 -2.75 1.61 -8.26
CA VAL A 78 -3.54 1.00 -9.35
C VAL A 78 -3.68 -0.51 -9.17
N ASN A 79 -2.67 -1.17 -8.62
CA ASN A 79 -2.71 -2.59 -8.30
C ASN A 79 -3.40 -2.92 -6.96
N GLY A 80 -3.96 -1.91 -6.27
CA GLY A 80 -4.77 -2.09 -5.06
C GLY A 80 -3.97 -2.39 -3.79
N TRP A 81 -2.65 -2.19 -3.81
CA TRP A 81 -1.83 -2.33 -2.61
C TRP A 81 -1.87 -1.07 -1.74
N TYR A 82 -1.84 0.09 -2.39
CA TYR A 82 -2.04 1.38 -1.73
C TYR A 82 -3.40 1.95 -2.07
N ARG A 83 -3.88 2.84 -1.21
CA ARG A 83 -5.09 3.63 -1.43
C ARG A 83 -4.70 5.09 -1.56
N LEU A 84 -5.08 5.72 -2.67
CA LEU A 84 -4.98 7.16 -2.83
C LEU A 84 -5.96 7.84 -1.87
N LEU A 85 -5.47 8.81 -1.10
CA LEU A 85 -6.30 9.63 -0.21
C LEU A 85 -6.49 11.03 -0.79
N LYS A 86 -5.39 11.66 -1.22
CA LYS A 86 -5.41 13.01 -1.79
C LYS A 86 -4.28 13.21 -2.78
N ARG A 87 -4.55 14.02 -3.80
CA ARG A 87 -3.54 14.56 -4.72
C ARG A 87 -3.82 16.03 -4.95
N SER A 88 -2.76 16.84 -4.96
CA SER A 88 -2.84 18.26 -5.33
C SER A 88 -1.64 18.63 -6.19
N ASP A 89 -1.90 19.20 -7.35
CA ASP A 89 -0.88 19.61 -8.30
C ASP A 89 -0.70 21.13 -8.17
N ASN A 90 0.52 21.58 -7.91
CA ASN A 90 0.86 22.98 -7.74
C ASN A 90 1.96 23.37 -8.73
N TRP A 91 1.75 24.47 -9.45
CA TRP A 91 2.79 25.04 -10.31
C TRP A 91 3.88 25.69 -9.44
N ASP A 92 5.14 25.36 -9.71
CA ASP A 92 6.30 26.01 -9.13
C ASP A 92 6.89 27.00 -10.15
N ASP A 93 6.77 28.29 -9.82
CA ASP A 93 7.20 29.35 -10.72
C ASP A 93 8.73 29.49 -10.80
N ASP A 94 9.47 29.05 -9.77
CA ASP A 94 10.94 29.14 -9.77
C ASP A 94 11.55 28.08 -10.69
N ASN A 95 11.02 26.86 -10.61
CA ASN A 95 11.49 25.74 -11.42
C ASN A 95 10.75 25.60 -12.76
N LYS A 96 9.69 26.38 -12.99
CA LYS A 96 8.78 26.30 -14.16
C LYS A 96 8.27 24.87 -14.42
N HIS A 97 7.92 24.17 -13.34
CA HIS A 97 7.43 22.79 -13.38
C HIS A 97 6.33 22.56 -12.33
N PHE A 98 5.67 21.39 -12.38
CA PHE A 98 4.66 21.02 -11.38
C PHE A 98 5.25 20.24 -10.20
N ARG A 99 4.90 20.69 -8.98
CA ARG A 99 5.06 19.93 -7.74
C ARG A 99 3.75 19.23 -7.42
N VAL A 100 3.80 17.97 -6.99
CA VAL A 100 2.62 17.18 -6.66
C VAL A 100 2.67 16.80 -5.19
N TRP A 101 1.67 17.26 -4.42
CA TRP A 101 1.41 16.74 -3.09
C TRP A 101 0.58 15.47 -3.21
N LEU A 102 1.06 14.37 -2.62
CA LEU A 102 0.38 13.09 -2.63
C LEU A 102 0.21 12.59 -1.19
N GLU A 103 -1.00 12.16 -0.86
CA GLU A 103 -1.34 11.43 0.37
C GLU A 103 -1.88 10.07 -0.02
N TRP A 104 -1.30 9.01 0.56
CA TRP A 104 -1.70 7.64 0.32
C TRP A 104 -1.62 6.82 1.60
N ALA A 105 -2.37 5.73 1.66
CA ALA A 105 -2.25 4.76 2.74
C ALA A 105 -1.85 3.40 2.17
N GLN A 106 -0.92 2.71 2.83
CA GLN A 106 -0.81 1.27 2.64
C GLN A 106 -1.93 0.61 3.46
N VAL A 107 -2.72 -0.24 2.80
CA VAL A 107 -3.83 -0.94 3.44
C VAL A 107 -3.46 -2.41 3.56
N TYR A 108 -3.67 -2.98 4.74
CA TYR A 108 -3.44 -4.41 4.98
C TYR A 108 -4.30 -4.90 6.13
N GLY A 109 -4.69 -6.17 6.11
CA GLY A 109 -5.35 -6.82 7.23
C GLY A 109 -4.35 -7.31 8.28
N MET A 110 -4.73 -7.26 9.55
CA MET A 110 -3.96 -7.86 10.65
C MET A 110 -4.67 -9.10 11.17
N ILE A 111 -3.97 -10.24 11.22
CA ILE A 111 -4.48 -11.43 11.91
C ILE A 111 -4.16 -11.27 13.40
N PRO A 112 -5.15 -11.29 14.31
CA PRO A 112 -4.88 -11.26 15.74
C PRO A 112 -4.05 -12.49 16.15
N PRO A 113 -3.09 -12.35 17.08
CA PRO A 113 -2.34 -13.49 17.59
C PRO A 113 -3.29 -14.48 18.27
N LYS A 114 -3.16 -15.77 17.93
CA LYS A 114 -3.90 -16.84 18.63
C LYS A 114 -3.45 -16.86 20.09
N THR A 115 -4.41 -16.66 21.00
CA THR A 115 -4.22 -16.73 22.44
C THR A 115 -4.12 -18.17 22.92
#